data_AF-A0A0R1WIH9-F1
#
_entry.id   AF-A0A0R1WIH9-F1
#
_cell.length_a   1.000
_cell.length_b   1.000
_cell.length_c   1.000
_cell.angle_alpha   90.00
_cell.angle_beta   90.00
_cell.angle_gamma   90.00
#
_symmetry.space_group_name_H-M   'P 1'
#
loop_
_entity.id
_entity.type
_entity.pdbx_description
1 polymer ?
#
loop_
_entity_poly.entity_id
_entity_poly.type
_entity_poly.pdbx_seq_one_letter_code
_entity_poly.pdbx_strand_id
1 'polypeptide(L)'
;MEALEYNFPDGTYTFITMTRSVYKIIIKDSKVFLNRHRDELRGRQLRMDTENIEVLNQFRIEVGQPAILALQPLDSEAAFTTRITSPVVKISQED
;
A
#
# COMPACT_ATOMS: atom_id res chain seq x y z
N MET A 1 -11.15 10.18 2.08
CA MET A 1 -11.14 10.13 0.60
C MET A 1 -11.83 8.85 0.18
N GLU A 2 -12.51 8.83 -0.97
CA GLU A 2 -13.19 7.61 -1.48
C GLU A 2 -12.24 6.70 -2.27
N ALA A 3 -11.26 7.28 -2.95
CA ALA A 3 -10.25 6.55 -3.69
C ALA A 3 -8.86 7.21 -3.61
N LEU A 4 -7.82 6.41 -3.90
CA LEU A 4 -6.43 6.82 -4.07
C LEU A 4 -5.90 6.17 -5.36
N GLU A 5 -5.32 6.98 -6.24
CA GLU A 5 -4.82 6.55 -7.54
C GLU A 5 -3.31 6.79 -7.66
N TYR A 6 -2.69 6.03 -8.57
CA TYR A 6 -1.24 6.08 -8.80
C TYR A 6 -0.70 7.47 -9.16
N ASN A 7 -1.51 8.30 -9.84
CA ASN A 7 -1.15 9.62 -10.35
C ASN A 7 -1.58 10.78 -9.43
N PHE A 8 -1.93 10.49 -8.17
CA PHE A 8 -2.20 11.55 -7.20
C PHE A 8 -0.97 12.44 -6.99
N PRO A 9 -1.15 13.67 -6.49
CA PRO A 9 -0.04 14.56 -6.20
C PRO A 9 1.00 13.92 -5.27
N ASP A 10 2.22 14.44 -5.35
CA ASP A 10 3.26 14.10 -4.39
C ASP A 10 2.75 14.29 -2.96
N GLY A 11 2.96 13.27 -2.14
CA GLY A 11 2.32 13.22 -0.85
C GLY A 11 2.39 11.85 -0.23
N THR A 12 1.92 11.82 1.01
CA THR A 12 1.83 10.62 1.79
C THR A 12 0.38 10.32 2.09
N TYR A 13 -0.05 9.13 1.72
CA TYR A 13 -1.40 8.66 1.88
C TYR A 13 -1.41 7.42 2.75
N THR A 14 -2.47 7.24 3.51
CA THR A 14 -2.69 6.06 4.34
C THR A 14 -4.01 5.42 3.96
N PHE A 15 -4.03 4.09 3.91
CA PHE A 15 -5.27 3.35 3.82
C PHE A 15 -5.31 2.25 4.88
N ILE A 16 -6.50 2.09 5.46
CA ILE A 16 -6.77 1.11 6.51
C ILE A 16 -7.71 0.06 5.93
N THR A 17 -7.43 -1.20 6.20
CA THR A 17 -8.26 -2.32 5.74
C THR A 17 -9.19 -2.81 6.84
N MET A 18 -10.21 -3.62 6.49
CA MET A 18 -11.14 -4.22 7.45
C MET A 18 -10.44 -5.03 8.55
N THR A 19 -9.31 -5.67 8.24
CA THR A 19 -8.46 -6.36 9.22
C THR A 19 -7.61 -5.42 10.06
N ARG A 20 -7.85 -4.10 9.98
CA ARG A 20 -7.13 -3.01 10.64
C ARG A 20 -5.65 -2.91 10.26
N SER A 21 -5.24 -3.53 9.15
CA SER A 21 -3.89 -3.31 8.62
C SER A 21 -3.80 -1.88 8.09
N VAL A 22 -2.73 -1.18 8.47
CA VAL A 22 -2.46 0.19 8.03
C VAL A 22 -1.35 0.14 7.00
N TYR A 23 -1.63 0.71 5.84
CA TYR A 23 -0.69 0.86 4.75
C TYR A 23 -0.47 2.33 4.46
N LYS A 24 0.75 2.65 4.05
CA LYS A 24 1.21 3.97 3.68
C LYS A 24 1.66 3.92 2.22
N ILE A 25 1.13 4.81 1.40
CA ILE A 25 1.50 5.04 0.02
C ILE A 25 2.23 6.37 -0.04
N ILE A 26 3.46 6.36 -0.51
CA ILE A 26 4.28 7.55 -0.67
C ILE A 26 4.42 7.79 -2.17
N ILE A 27 3.89 8.91 -2.66
CA ILE A 27 4.05 9.35 -4.04
C ILE A 27 5.06 10.48 -4.03
N LYS A 28 6.17 10.31 -4.77
CA LYS A 28 7.22 11.30 -4.86
C LYS A 28 7.99 11.16 -6.16
N ASP A 29 8.20 12.26 -6.87
CA ASP A 29 9.04 12.29 -8.09
C ASP A 29 8.63 11.21 -9.12
N SER A 30 7.32 11.02 -9.32
CA SER A 30 6.73 9.98 -10.20
C SER A 30 6.97 8.53 -9.77
N LYS A 31 7.49 8.30 -8.56
CA LYS A 31 7.61 6.96 -7.96
C LYS A 31 6.56 6.77 -6.87
N VAL A 32 6.12 5.52 -6.71
CA VAL A 32 5.18 5.15 -5.66
C VAL A 32 5.75 4.03 -4.80
N PHE A 33 5.72 4.22 -3.49
CA PHE A 33 6.20 3.25 -2.52
C PHE A 33 5.07 2.84 -1.58
N LEU A 34 4.99 1.54 -1.30
CA LEU A 34 4.14 0.97 -0.29
C LEU A 34 4.98 0.68 0.96
N ASN A 35 4.50 1.14 2.11
CA ASN A 35 4.99 0.71 3.41
C ASN A 35 3.81 0.15 4.21
N ARG A 36 4.02 -0.94 4.93
CA ARG A 36 3.01 -1.47 5.85
C ARG A 36 3.42 -1.15 7.28
N HIS A 37 2.61 -0.34 7.95
CA HIS A 37 2.74 -0.14 9.39
C HIS A 37 2.14 -1.35 10.13
N ARG A 38 2.95 -1.91 11.02
CA ARG A 38 2.55 -3.01 11.90
C ARG A 38 1.58 -2.49 12.96
N ASP A 39 0.45 -3.16 13.12
CA ASP A 39 -0.32 -3.11 14.37
C ASP A 39 0.36 -4.07 15.36
N GLU A 40 1.06 -3.51 16.35
CA GLU A 40 1.82 -4.25 17.36
C GLU A 40 0.96 -5.25 18.15
N LEU A 41 -0.36 -5.02 18.20
CA LEU A 41 -1.28 -5.83 19.00
C LEU A 41 -1.73 -7.13 18.31
N ARG A 42 -1.67 -7.24 16.97
CA ARG A 42 -2.37 -8.32 16.23
C ARG A 42 -1.67 -8.87 14.98
N GLY A 43 -0.53 -8.32 14.56
CA GLY A 43 0.14 -8.75 13.32
C GLY A 43 1.22 -9.82 13.52
N ARG A 44 1.22 -10.87 12.68
CA ARG A 44 2.44 -11.63 12.38
C ARG A 44 3.44 -10.67 11.73
N GLN A 45 4.69 -10.68 12.18
CA GLN A 45 5.78 -9.95 11.54
C GLN A 45 5.99 -10.52 10.14
N LEU A 46 5.77 -9.71 9.11
CA LEU A 46 6.17 -10.06 7.75
C LEU A 46 7.58 -9.51 7.48
N ARG A 47 8.31 -10.19 6.60
CA ARG A 47 9.72 -9.92 6.33
C ARG A 47 10.04 -8.48 5.90
N MET A 48 9.10 -7.77 5.28
CA MET A 48 9.25 -6.37 4.82
C MET A 48 8.25 -5.42 5.50
N ASP A 49 7.73 -5.77 6.68
CA ASP A 49 7.00 -4.78 7.46
C ASP A 49 7.94 -3.61 7.79
N THR A 50 7.45 -2.37 7.77
CA THR A 50 8.21 -1.13 7.99
C THR A 50 9.22 -0.71 6.92
N GLU A 51 9.39 -1.47 5.84
CA GLU A 51 10.22 -1.09 4.69
C GLU A 51 9.40 -0.54 3.52
N ASN A 52 10.01 0.36 2.73
CA ASN A 52 9.40 0.86 1.50
C ASN A 52 9.61 -0.14 0.36
N ILE A 53 8.52 -0.53 -0.29
CA ILE A 53 8.52 -1.42 -1.45
C ILE A 53 7.96 -0.65 -2.64
N GLU A 54 8.69 -0.63 -3.77
CA GLU A 54 8.23 0.09 -4.97
C GLU A 54 6.98 -0.59 -5.56
N VAL A 55 6.00 0.24 -5.93
CA VAL A 55 4.78 -0.18 -6.64
C VAL A 55 5.02 -0.02 -8.14
N LEU A 56 4.97 -1.14 -8.86
CA LEU A 56 5.43 -1.22 -10.24
C LEU A 56 4.36 -0.84 -11.28
N ASN A 57 3.08 -1.00 -10.95
CA ASN A 57 1.97 -0.75 -11.87
C ASN A 57 1.03 0.33 -11.33
N GLN A 58 0.28 0.93 -12.26
CA GLN A 58 -0.87 1.76 -11.93
C GLN A 58 -1.86 0.99 -11.04
N PHE A 59 -2.47 1.70 -10.11
CA PHE A 59 -3.47 1.16 -9.20
C PHE A 59 -4.59 2.17 -8.96
N ARG A 60 -5.69 1.64 -8.45
CA ARG A 60 -6.79 2.40 -7.88
C ARG A 60 -7.28 1.69 -6.63
N ILE A 61 -7.10 2.34 -5.49
CA ILE A 61 -7.51 1.84 -4.18
C ILE A 61 -8.81 2.55 -3.83
N GLU A 62 -9.87 1.79 -3.53
CA GLU A 62 -11.20 2.33 -3.24
C GLU A 62 -11.74 1.83 -1.90
N VAL A 63 -12.43 2.69 -1.16
CA VAL A 63 -13.17 2.29 0.04
C VAL A 63 -14.23 1.24 -0.33
N GLY A 64 -14.33 0.18 0.46
CA GLY A 64 -15.22 -0.95 0.24
C GLY A 64 -14.64 -2.06 -0.64
N GLN A 65 -13.51 -1.85 -1.31
CA GLN A 65 -12.88 -2.84 -2.19
C GLN A 65 -11.52 -3.31 -1.67
N PRO A 66 -11.08 -4.55 -1.97
CA PRO A 66 -9.70 -4.97 -1.79
C PRO A 66 -8.72 -4.08 -2.57
N ALA A 67 -7.61 -3.67 -1.93
CA ALA A 67 -6.51 -3.07 -2.65
C ALA A 67 -5.69 -4.16 -3.36
N ILE A 68 -5.35 -3.92 -4.63
CA ILE A 68 -4.54 -4.82 -5.46
C ILE A 68 -3.33 -4.02 -5.97
N LEU A 69 -2.13 -4.48 -5.64
CA LEU A 69 -0.87 -3.79 -5.98
C LEU A 69 0.13 -4.77 -6.58
N ALA A 70 0.84 -4.36 -7.63
CA ALA A 70 2.03 -5.05 -8.12
C ALA A 70 3.26 -4.40 -7.49
N LEU A 71 4.04 -5.18 -6.75
CA LEU A 71 5.16 -4.73 -5.95
C LEU A 71 6.48 -5.28 -6.48
N GLN A 72 7.57 -4.56 -6.21
CA GLN A 72 8.92 -5.08 -6.39
C GLN A 72 9.06 -6.44 -5.66
N PRO A 73 9.49 -7.50 -6.36
CA PRO A 73 9.63 -8.81 -5.76
C PRO A 73 10.90 -8.92 -4.92
N LEU A 74 10.92 -9.91 -4.01
CA LEU A 74 12.13 -10.28 -3.26
C LEU A 74 13.09 -11.14 -4.08
N ASP A 75 12.53 -11.93 -4.99
CA ASP A 75 13.28 -12.76 -5.94
C ASP A 75 13.58 -11.92 -7.18
N SER A 76 14.86 -11.76 -7.51
CA SER A 76 15.31 -10.97 -8.67
C SER A 76 14.90 -11.59 -10.01
N GLU A 77 14.60 -12.89 -10.03
CA GLU A 77 14.13 -13.58 -11.24
C GLU A 77 12.62 -13.39 -11.47
N ALA A 78 11.87 -12.97 -10.45
CA ALA A 78 10.46 -12.67 -10.58
C ALA A 78 10.26 -11.26 -11.17
N ALA A 79 9.22 -11.09 -11.99
CA ALA A 79 8.88 -9.78 -12.55
C ALA A 79 8.21 -8.86 -11.49
N PHE A 80 7.34 -9.41 -10.65
CA PHE A 80 6.63 -8.69 -9.59
C PHE A 80 6.04 -9.65 -8.55
N THR A 81 5.61 -9.10 -7.41
CA THR A 81 4.76 -9.78 -6.43
C THR A 81 3.42 -9.07 -6.31
N THR A 82 2.30 -9.79 -6.33
CA THR A 82 0.98 -9.20 -6.12
C THR A 82 0.61 -9.16 -4.65
N ARG A 83 0.20 -7.99 -4.16
CA ARG A 83 -0.42 -7.82 -2.85
C ARG A 83 -1.92 -7.62 -3.04
N ILE A 84 -2.71 -8.44 -2.34
CA ILE A 84 -4.16 -8.30 -2.26
C ILE A 84 -4.53 -8.15 -0.78
N THR A 85 -5.31 -7.12 -0.45
CA THR A 85 -5.72 -6.86 0.95
C THR A 85 -7.15 -7.33 1.22
N SER A 86 -7.56 -7.32 2.50
CA SER A 86 -9.00 -7.23 2.81
C SER A 86 -9.57 -5.88 2.33
N PRO A 87 -10.90 -5.70 2.22
CA PRO A 87 -11.48 -4.44 1.79
C PRO A 87 -10.98 -3.23 2.57
N VAL A 88 -10.80 -2.11 1.89
CA VAL A 88 -10.36 -0.83 2.47
C VAL A 88 -11.55 -0.17 3.17
N VAL A 89 -11.32 0.38 4.36
CA VAL A 89 -12.36 1.05 5.17
C VAL A 89 -12.15 2.55 5.27
N LYS A 90 -10.91 3.03 5.08
CA LYS A 90 -10.58 4.45 5.16
C LYS A 90 -9.35 4.75 4.33
N ILE A 91 -9.37 5.89 3.66
CA ILE A 91 -8.23 6.49 2.97
C ILE A 91 -8.07 7.94 3.47
N SER A 92 -6.85 8.31 3.84
CA SER A 92 -6.47 9.64 4.34
C SER A 92 -5.14 10.10 3.72
N GLN A 93 -4.94 11.41 3.63
CA GLN A 93 -3.63 12.01 3.36
C GLN A 93 -3.01 12.41 4.70
N GLU A 94 -1.70 12.21 4.87
CA GLU A 94 -0.94 12.80 5.99
C GLU A 94 -0.64 14.26 5.65
N ASP A 95 -0.83 15.15 6.63
CA ASP A 95 -0.55 16.59 6.53
C ASP A 95 0.96 16.89 6.55
#